data_AF-J2GHC8-F1
#
_entry.id   AF-J2GHC8-F1
#
_cell.length_a   1.000
_cell.length_b   1.000
_cell.length_c   1.000
_cell.angle_alpha   90.00
_cell.angle_beta   90.00
_cell.angle_gamma   90.00
#
_symmetry.space_group_name_H-M   'P 1'
#
loop_
_entity.id
_entity.type
_entity.pdbx_description
1 polymer ?
#
loop_
_entity_poly.entity_id
_entity_poly.type
_entity_poly.pdbx_seq_one_letter_code
_entity_poly.pdbx_strand_id
1 'polypeptide(L)'
;MNFKIGFFDEDRTWVAARDSVRFVGMAEDRDLTFYATAEALDDQDSGNGPPSGAKAEEMFDQQRDRFYAAAHTVAERDGGASGSYLITDELLQDLHL
;
A
#
# COMPACT_ATOMS: atom_id res chain seq x y z
N MET A 1 -9.69 -12.70 -16.27
CA MET A 1 -8.82 -13.60 -15.50
C MET A 1 -9.09 -13.30 -14.03
N ASN A 2 -9.19 -14.31 -13.15
CA ASN A 2 -9.28 -14.06 -11.71
C ASN A 2 -7.85 -13.81 -11.21
N PHE A 3 -7.38 -12.57 -11.31
CA PHE A 3 -6.12 -12.17 -10.70
C PHE A 3 -6.32 -12.24 -9.18
N LYS A 4 -5.38 -12.86 -8.46
CA LYS A 4 -5.44 -13.01 -7.00
C LYS A 4 -4.08 -12.70 -6.43
N ILE A 5 -4.04 -11.78 -5.47
CA ILE A 5 -2.84 -11.44 -4.72
C ILE A 5 -3.01 -11.93 -3.29
N GLY A 6 -2.06 -12.70 -2.79
CA GLY A 6 -1.91 -12.98 -1.36
C GLY A 6 -0.94 -11.97 -0.76
N PHE A 7 -1.34 -11.25 0.30
CA PHE A 7 -0.47 -10.29 0.97
C PHE A 7 0.21 -10.92 2.19
N PHE A 8 1.48 -10.57 2.41
CA PHE A 8 2.24 -11.00 3.58
C PHE A 8 2.27 -9.88 4.60
N ASP A 9 1.38 -9.96 5.59
CA ASP A 9 1.21 -8.93 6.61
C ASP A 9 2.49 -8.69 7.43
N GLU A 10 3.29 -9.75 7.63
CA GLU A 10 4.53 -9.72 8.41
C GLU A 10 5.70 -8.98 7.71
N ASP A 11 5.62 -8.72 6.40
CA ASP A 11 6.70 -8.05 5.63
C ASP A 11 6.41 -6.55 5.38
N ARG A 12 5.71 -5.91 6.31
CA ARG A 12 5.53 -4.45 6.28
C ARG A 12 6.71 -3.74 6.94
N THR A 13 7.20 -2.68 6.32
CA THR A 13 8.33 -1.92 6.85
C THR A 13 8.24 -0.46 6.43
N TRP A 14 8.40 0.46 7.39
CA TRP A 14 8.56 1.87 7.09
C TRP A 14 9.86 2.17 6.31
N VAL A 15 9.73 2.87 5.19
CA VAL A 15 10.84 3.31 4.33
C VAL A 15 10.95 4.82 4.39
N ALA A 16 11.76 5.33 5.33
CA ALA A 16 11.96 6.77 5.53
C ALA A 16 12.45 7.52 4.29
N ALA A 17 13.24 6.88 3.42
CA ALA A 17 13.73 7.50 2.18
C ALA A 17 12.62 7.77 1.14
N ARG A 18 11.43 7.19 1.32
CA ARG A 18 10.27 7.32 0.44
C ARG A 18 9.03 7.81 1.17
N ASP A 19 9.16 8.12 2.47
CA ASP A 19 8.04 8.40 3.37
C ASP A 19 6.85 7.45 3.12
N SER A 20 7.12 6.14 3.09
CA SER A 20 6.13 5.14 2.71
C SER A 20 6.28 3.84 3.52
N VAL A 21 5.17 3.17 3.81
CA VAL A 21 5.16 1.79 4.31
C VAL A 21 5.27 0.86 3.12
N ARG A 22 6.36 0.09 3.05
CA ARG A 22 6.51 -1.02 2.09
C ARG A 22 5.73 -2.21 2.59
N PHE A 23 5.02 -2.90 1.71
CA PHE A 23 4.42 -4.21 1.96
C PHE A 23 4.51 -5.08 0.71
N VAL A 24 4.47 -6.40 0.88
CA VAL A 24 4.69 -7.36 -0.22
C VAL A 24 3.44 -8.22 -0.43
N GLY A 25 3.10 -8.44 -1.70
CA GLY A 25 2.10 -9.40 -2.11
C GLY A 25 2.66 -10.38 -3.14
N MET A 26 2.01 -11.53 -3.29
CA MET A 26 2.36 -12.55 -4.26
C MET A 26 1.17 -12.82 -5.17
N ALA A 27 1.39 -12.72 -6.48
CA ALA A 27 0.43 -13.07 -7.52
C ALA A 27 1.07 -14.05 -8.50
N GLU A 28 0.43 -15.20 -8.72
CA GLU A 28 0.88 -16.19 -9.72
C GLU A 28 2.40 -16.52 -9.64
N ASP A 29 2.91 -16.74 -8.43
CA ASP A 29 4.33 -17.02 -8.14
C ASP A 29 5.30 -15.82 -8.36
N ARG A 30 4.76 -14.60 -8.42
CA ARG A 30 5.56 -13.36 -8.55
C ARG A 30 5.41 -12.51 -7.31
N ASP A 31 6.56 -12.07 -6.78
CA ASP A 31 6.61 -11.05 -5.73
C ASP A 31 6.31 -9.67 -6.31
N LEU A 32 5.34 -8.99 -5.71
CA LEU A 32 4.93 -7.64 -6.00
C LEU A 32 5.20 -6.78 -4.78
N THR A 33 5.96 -5.70 -4.96
CA THR A 33 6.25 -4.76 -3.87
C THR A 33 5.35 -3.55 -3.99
N PHE A 34 4.70 -3.18 -2.89
CA PHE A 34 3.82 -2.02 -2.81
C PHE A 34 4.33 -1.03 -1.78
N TYR A 35 4.09 0.25 -2.03
CA TYR A 35 4.47 1.35 -1.14
C TYR A 35 3.24 2.21 -0.86
N ALA A 36 2.73 2.17 0.36
CA ALA A 36 1.69 3.09 0.84
C ALA A 36 2.37 4.38 1.32
N THR A 37 2.12 5.49 0.64
CA THR A 37 2.71 6.78 0.99
C THR A 37 2.17 7.32 2.32
N ALA A 38 2.99 8.10 3.02
CA ALA A 38 2.60 8.81 4.23
C ALA A 38 1.33 9.65 4.02
N GLU A 39 1.20 10.28 2.86
CA GLU A 39 0.01 11.07 2.49
C GLU A 39 -1.24 10.19 2.39
N ALA A 40 -1.12 8.97 1.86
CA ALA A 40 -2.24 8.01 1.81
C ALA A 40 -2.59 7.43 3.19
N LEU A 41 -1.61 7.39 4.09
CA LEU A 41 -1.77 6.93 5.47
C LEU A 41 -2.37 8.02 6.37
N ASP A 42 -2.12 9.28 6.05
CA ASP A 42 -2.59 10.43 6.80
C ASP A 42 -4.12 10.49 6.77
N ASP A 43 -4.72 10.37 7.95
CA ASP A 43 -6.08 10.82 8.15
C ASP A 43 -6.00 12.34 8.22
N GLN A 44 -6.62 13.04 7.25
CA GLN A 44 -6.62 14.51 7.10
C GLN A 44 -6.92 15.30 8.40
N ASP A 45 -7.32 14.62 9.47
CA ASP A 45 -7.71 15.16 10.77
C ASP A 45 -6.52 15.37 11.75
N SER A 46 -5.36 14.75 11.55
CA SER A 46 -4.36 14.74 12.64
C SER A 46 -3.53 16.02 12.80
N GLY A 47 -3.36 16.86 11.77
CA GLY A 47 -2.62 18.14 11.84
C GLY A 47 -1.17 18.06 12.36
N ASN A 48 -0.70 16.85 12.66
CA ASN A 48 0.63 16.49 13.06
C ASN A 48 1.35 16.11 11.77
N GLY A 49 2.59 16.56 11.59
CA GLY A 49 3.36 16.27 10.38
C GLY A 49 3.49 14.78 10.05
N PRO A 50 4.21 14.42 8.98
CA PRO A 50 4.23 13.06 8.45
C PRO A 50 4.43 12.01 9.56
N PRO A 51 3.65 10.92 9.56
CA PRO A 51 3.68 9.94 10.63
C PRO A 51 5.10 9.37 10.79
N SER A 52 5.56 9.27 12.05
CA SER A 52 6.79 8.54 12.38
C SER A 52 6.66 7.08 11.93
N GLY A 53 7.77 6.39 11.63
CA GLY A 53 7.72 5.06 11.00
C GLY A 53 6.79 4.04 11.66
N ALA A 54 6.88 3.88 12.99
CA ALA A 54 5.98 2.99 13.73
C ALA A 54 4.50 3.43 13.62
N LYS A 55 4.24 4.74 13.68
CA LYS A 55 2.89 5.30 13.54
C LYS A 55 2.33 5.06 12.13
N ALA A 56 3.17 5.20 11.10
CA ALA A 56 2.79 4.93 9.72
C ALA A 56 2.40 3.46 9.53
N GLU A 57 3.15 2.53 10.13
CA GLU A 57 2.83 1.10 10.12
C GLU A 57 1.53 0.78 10.86
N GLU A 58 1.27 1.44 12.00
CA GLU A 58 -0.01 1.31 12.72
C GLU A 58 -1.20 1.88 11.94
N MET A 59 -1.01 3.02 11.24
CA MET A 59 -2.05 3.61 10.38
C MET A 59 -2.32 2.75 9.16
N PHE A 60 -1.27 2.13 8.60
CA PHE A 60 -1.40 1.16 7.53
C PHE A 60 -2.26 -0.02 7.98
N ASP A 61 -2.03 -0.56 9.17
CA ASP A 61 -2.80 -1.69 9.72
C ASP A 61 -4.30 -1.34 9.87
N GLN A 62 -4.60 -0.14 10.35
CA GLN A 62 -5.99 0.36 10.47
C GLN A 62 -6.70 0.49 9.13
N GLN A 63 -5.96 0.81 8.06
CA GLN A 63 -6.48 1.00 6.71
C GLN A 63 -6.07 -0.13 5.76
N ARG A 64 -5.66 -1.28 6.30
CA ARG A 64 -5.01 -2.35 5.54
C ARG A 64 -5.87 -2.85 4.39
N ASP A 65 -7.15 -3.10 4.65
CA ASP A 65 -8.09 -3.58 3.64
C ASP A 65 -8.20 -2.61 2.45
N ARG A 66 -8.14 -1.31 2.72
CA ARG A 66 -8.15 -0.24 1.70
C ARG A 66 -6.90 -0.30 0.83
N PHE A 67 -5.73 -0.40 1.45
CA PHE A 67 -4.45 -0.52 0.73
C PHE A 67 -4.34 -1.82 -0.06
N TYR A 68 -4.83 -2.94 0.48
CA TYR A 68 -4.83 -4.24 -0.21
C TYR A 68 -5.78 -4.24 -1.41
N ALA A 69 -6.97 -3.64 -1.27
CA ALA A 69 -7.88 -3.47 -2.40
C ALA A 69 -7.25 -2.62 -3.50
N ALA A 70 -6.62 -1.50 -3.13
CA ALA A 70 -5.93 -0.64 -4.09
C ALA A 70 -4.75 -1.33 -4.77
N ALA A 71 -3.91 -2.03 -4.00
CA ALA A 71 -2.81 -2.86 -4.49
C ALA A 71 -3.31 -3.90 -5.50
N HIS A 72 -4.45 -4.54 -5.19
CA HIS A 72 -5.08 -5.51 -6.08
C HIS A 72 -5.50 -4.87 -7.40
N THR A 73 -6.17 -3.71 -7.35
CA THR A 73 -6.62 -3.03 -8.56
C THR A 73 -5.47 -2.57 -9.44
N VAL A 74 -4.40 -2.00 -8.88
CA VAL A 74 -3.27 -1.54 -9.70
C VAL A 74 -2.48 -2.68 -10.31
N ALA A 75 -2.22 -3.73 -9.54
CA ALA A 75 -1.51 -4.89 -10.06
C ALA A 75 -2.36 -5.65 -11.09
N GLU A 76 -3.69 -5.75 -10.91
CA GLU A 76 -4.56 -6.35 -11.92
C GLU A 76 -4.59 -5.53 -13.22
N ARG A 77 -4.70 -4.19 -13.13
CA ARG A 77 -4.67 -3.29 -14.30
C ARG A 77 -3.37 -3.43 -15.10
N ASP A 78 -2.26 -3.65 -14.41
CA ASP A 78 -0.94 -3.85 -14.99
C ASP A 78 -0.67 -5.31 -15.43
N GLY A 79 -1.56 -6.24 -15.09
CA GLY A 79 -1.41 -7.67 -15.41
C GLY A 79 -0.38 -8.40 -14.54
N GLY A 80 -0.08 -7.87 -13.36
CA GLY A 80 0.86 -8.46 -12.40
C GLY A 80 2.29 -8.47 -12.91
N ALA A 81 2.74 -7.38 -13.56
CA ALA A 81 4.14 -7.26 -13.89
C ALA A 81 4.98 -7.21 -12.61
N SER A 82 6.10 -7.93 -12.58
CA SER A 82 7.01 -7.87 -11.43
C SER A 82 7.54 -6.45 -11.29
N GLY A 83 7.28 -5.80 -10.16
CA GLY A 83 7.59 -4.38 -10.01
C GLY A 83 7.29 -3.79 -8.63
N SER A 84 7.46 -2.47 -8.57
CA SER A 84 7.15 -1.63 -7.43
C SER A 84 5.95 -0.74 -7.75
N TYR A 85 4.89 -0.87 -6.98
CA TYR A 85 3.68 -0.05 -7.10
C TYR A 85 3.63 0.99 -6.00
N LEU A 86 3.22 2.20 -6.34
CA LEU A 86 3.03 3.29 -5.39
C LEU A 86 1.54 3.50 -5.17
N ILE A 87 1.12 3.50 -3.91
CA ILE A 87 -0.25 3.78 -3.49
C ILE A 87 -0.27 5.15 -2.83
N THR A 88 -0.86 6.10 -3.55
CA THR A 88 -1.07 7.48 -3.13
C THR A 88 -2.52 7.69 -2.70
N ASP A 89 -2.78 8.76 -1.95
CA ASP A 89 -4.14 9.17 -1.59
C ASP A 89 -5.01 9.37 -2.85
N GLU A 90 -4.49 10.03 -3.88
CA GLU A 90 -5.19 10.23 -5.15
C GLU A 90 -5.65 8.91 -5.79
N LEU A 91 -4.82 7.86 -5.72
CA LEU A 91 -5.20 6.54 -6.22
C LEU A 91 -6.31 5.93 -5.36
N LEU A 92 -6.23 6.04 -4.03
CA LEU A 92 -7.29 5.52 -3.16
C LEU A 92 -8.62 6.23 -3.41
N GLN A 93 -8.59 7.54 -3.66
CA GLN A 93 -9.76 8.35 -4.00
C GLN A 93 -10.33 7.98 -5.38
N ASP A 94 -9.49 7.79 -6.41
CA ASP A 94 -9.91 7.32 -7.74
C ASP A 94 -10.69 6.00 -7.65
N LEU A 95 -10.18 5.09 -6.81
CA LEU A 95 -10.77 3.78 -6.59
C LEU A 95 -12.05 3.80 -5.74
N HIS A 96 -12.43 4.95 -5.16
CA HIS A 96 -13.57 5.11 -4.25
C HIS A 96 -13.52 4.11 -3.07
N LEU A 97 -12.31 3.87 -2.54
CA LEU A 97 -12.04 2.97 -1.41
C LEU A 97 -11.86 3.74 -0.10
#